data_AF-A0A0D0MX15-F1
#
_entry.id   AF-A0A0D0MX15-F1
#
_cell.length_a   1.000
_cell.length_b   1.000
_cell.length_c   1.000
_cell.angle_alpha   90.00
_cell.angle_beta   90.00
_cell.angle_gamma   90.00
#
_symmetry.space_group_name_H-M   'P 1'
#
loop_
_entity.id
_entity.type
_entity.pdbx_description
1 polymer ?
#
loop_
_entity_poly.entity_id
_entity_poly.type
_entity_poly.pdbx_seq_one_letter_code
_entity_poly.pdbx_strand_id
1 'polypeptide(L)'
;MQKEPETHGAPLRRFTDPTYQPLCENLAEVRENIDRLDRNIVALLAERGRYVKDAARFKRDAFQVSAPQRQQEVIDKVRALAEKEGAYPEVVEAAYRALIAGFIAREQRDHQGMVDVEAKP
;
A
#
# COMPACT_ATOMS: atom_id res chain seq x y z
N MET A 1 4.57 32.03 5.78
CA MET A 1 3.86 31.18 4.79
C MET A 1 4.91 30.55 3.90
N GLN A 2 5.11 29.23 3.94
CA GLN A 2 6.06 28.57 3.05
C GLN A 2 5.50 28.69 1.62
N LYS A 3 6.28 29.31 0.73
CA LYS A 3 5.92 29.44 -0.69
C LYS A 3 6.31 28.14 -1.38
N GLU A 4 5.41 27.57 -2.17
CA GLU A 4 5.75 26.39 -2.98
C GLU A 4 6.91 26.71 -3.94
N PRO A 5 7.80 25.74 -4.21
CA PRO A 5 8.84 25.89 -5.23
C PRO A 5 8.23 25.99 -6.63
N GLU A 6 8.92 26.70 -7.52
CA GLU A 6 8.53 26.80 -8.94
C GLU A 6 8.57 25.42 -9.61
N THR A 7 7.47 25.03 -10.25
CA THR A 7 7.32 23.66 -10.75
C THR A 7 8.15 23.37 -11.99
N HIS A 8 8.41 24.38 -12.81
CA HIS A 8 9.19 24.30 -14.05
C HIS A 8 10.59 24.91 -13.90
N GLY A 9 11.01 25.21 -12.67
CA GLY A 9 12.33 25.78 -12.37
C GLY A 9 13.42 24.71 -12.25
N ALA A 10 14.68 25.16 -12.24
CA ALA A 10 15.83 24.28 -12.04
C ALA A 10 15.87 23.71 -10.60
N PRO A 11 16.52 22.54 -10.38
CA PRO A 11 16.68 21.98 -9.05
C PRO A 11 17.40 22.93 -8.09
N LEU A 12 16.79 23.17 -6.92
CA LEU A 12 17.37 24.05 -5.89
C LEU A 12 18.48 23.36 -5.07
N ARG A 13 18.58 22.03 -5.16
CA ARG A 13 19.50 21.19 -4.38
C ARG A 13 19.94 19.99 -5.21
N ARG A 14 21.08 19.40 -4.81
CA ARG A 14 21.61 18.15 -5.37
C ARG A 14 21.99 17.18 -4.26
N PHE A 15 21.93 15.88 -4.54
CA PHE A 15 22.48 14.87 -3.65
C PHE A 15 24.01 14.89 -3.71
N THR A 16 24.64 14.52 -2.59
CA THR A 16 26.10 14.38 -2.50
C THR A 16 26.58 13.01 -2.97
N ASP A 17 25.67 12.05 -3.11
CA ASP A 17 25.95 10.75 -3.69
C ASP A 17 26.36 10.92 -5.16
N PRO A 18 27.60 10.57 -5.54
CA PRO A 18 28.09 10.71 -6.90
C PRO A 18 27.43 9.74 -7.89
N THR A 19 26.73 8.71 -7.40
CA THR A 19 26.04 7.72 -8.23
C THR A 19 24.58 8.10 -8.50
N TYR A 20 24.06 9.14 -7.83
CA TYR A 20 22.71 9.62 -8.05
C TYR A 20 22.52 10.20 -9.46
N GLN A 21 21.47 9.75 -10.14
CA GLN A 21 21.03 10.28 -11.42
C GLN A 21 19.60 10.82 -11.29
N PRO A 22 19.33 12.09 -11.61
CA PRO A 22 17.98 12.64 -11.63
C PRO A 22 17.09 11.87 -12.61
N LEU A 23 15.84 11.61 -12.22
CA LEU A 23 14.84 10.96 -13.09
C LEU A 23 14.01 11.97 -13.90
N CYS A 24 14.00 13.23 -13.50
CA CYS A 24 13.18 14.29 -14.07
C CYS A 24 13.95 15.62 -14.05
N GLU A 25 13.63 16.50 -15.01
CA GLU A 25 14.29 17.80 -15.16
C GLU A 25 13.72 18.85 -14.21
N ASN A 26 12.43 18.73 -13.86
CA ASN A 26 11.71 19.69 -13.05
C ASN A 26 10.66 19.03 -12.15
N LEU A 27 10.09 19.80 -11.22
CA LEU A 27 9.12 19.31 -10.24
C LEU A 27 7.77 18.94 -10.88
N ALA A 28 7.39 19.54 -12.01
CA ALA A 28 6.16 19.17 -12.72
C ALA A 28 6.24 17.72 -13.23
N GLU A 29 7.35 17.33 -13.84
CA GLU A 29 7.60 15.95 -14.30
C GLU A 29 7.65 14.93 -13.15
N VAL A 30 8.23 15.32 -12.01
CA VAL A 30 8.21 14.49 -10.79
C VAL A 30 6.76 14.23 -10.37
N ARG A 31 5.94 15.28 -10.29
CA ARG A 31 4.52 15.18 -9.89
C ARG A 31 3.73 14.32 -10.88
N GLU A 32 3.91 14.51 -12.18
CA GLU A 32 3.23 13.71 -13.20
C GLU A 32 3.58 12.22 -13.11
N ASN A 33 4.86 11.90 -12.86
CA ASN A 33 5.29 10.52 -12.66
C ASN A 33 4.76 9.92 -11.36
N ILE A 34 4.68 10.69 -10.27
CA ILE A 34 4.02 10.27 -9.04
C ILE A 34 2.54 10.01 -9.29
N ASP A 35 1.81 10.92 -9.94
CA ASP A 35 0.40 10.74 -10.26
C ASP A 35 0.17 9.48 -11.12
N ARG A 36 1.08 9.19 -12.05
CA ARG A 36 1.06 7.95 -12.84
C ARG A 36 1.24 6.71 -11.97
N LEU A 37 2.18 6.74 -11.02
CA LEU A 37 2.40 5.64 -10.07
C LEU A 37 1.20 5.47 -9.14
N ASP A 38 0.63 6.55 -8.65
CA ASP A 38 -0.52 6.52 -7.74
C ASP A 38 -1.74 5.86 -8.40
N ARG A 39 -2.00 6.14 -9.69
CA ARG A 39 -3.04 5.43 -10.44
C ARG A 39 -2.82 3.92 -10.44
N ASN A 40 -1.59 3.47 -10.62
CA ASN A 40 -1.24 2.05 -10.62
C ASN A 40 -1.36 1.45 -9.21
N ILE A 41 -0.87 2.15 -8.19
CA ILE A 41 -0.95 1.72 -6.79
C ILE A 41 -2.41 1.56 -6.38
N VAL A 42 -3.27 2.54 -6.67
CA VAL A 42 -4.70 2.48 -6.35
C VAL A 42 -5.38 1.29 -7.06
N ALA A 43 -5.05 1.03 -8.32
CA ALA A 43 -5.58 -0.12 -9.04
C ALA A 43 -5.19 -1.46 -8.39
N LEU A 44 -3.91 -1.60 -8.00
CA LEU A 44 -3.41 -2.79 -7.29
C LEU A 44 -4.03 -2.95 -5.91
N LEU A 45 -4.25 -1.85 -5.18
CA LEU A 45 -4.92 -1.87 -3.88
C LEU A 45 -6.38 -2.26 -4.01
N ALA A 46 -7.07 -1.81 -5.05
CA ALA A 46 -8.44 -2.24 -5.35
C ALA A 46 -8.49 -3.74 -5.63
N GLU A 47 -7.56 -4.27 -6.42
CA GLU A 47 -7.44 -5.71 -6.67
C GLU A 47 -7.18 -6.50 -5.38
N ARG A 48 -6.18 -6.08 -4.59
CA ARG A 48 -5.88 -6.67 -3.28
C ARG A 48 -7.11 -6.66 -2.37
N GLY A 49 -7.88 -5.57 -2.38
CA GLY A 49 -9.10 -5.43 -1.60
C GLY A 49 -10.19 -6.41 -1.99
N ARG A 50 -10.33 -6.74 -3.29
CA ARG A 50 -11.26 -7.79 -3.74
C ARG A 50 -10.89 -9.15 -3.16
N TYR A 51 -9.60 -9.51 -3.13
CA TYR A 51 -9.15 -10.76 -2.52
C TYR A 51 -9.33 -10.80 -1.00
N VAL A 52 -9.08 -9.68 -0.30
CA VAL A 52 -9.39 -9.59 1.14
C VAL A 52 -10.88 -9.80 1.38
N LYS A 53 -11.73 -9.15 0.59
CA LYS A 53 -13.18 -9.32 0.70
C LYS A 53 -13.62 -10.75 0.40
N ASP A 54 -13.04 -11.41 -0.60
CA ASP A 54 -13.35 -12.81 -0.91
C ASP A 54 -12.89 -13.75 0.20
N ALA A 55 -11.74 -13.45 0.84
CA ALA A 55 -11.24 -14.21 1.99
C ALA A 55 -12.23 -14.24 3.17
N ALA A 56 -13.10 -13.22 3.32
CA ALA A 56 -14.14 -13.20 4.35
C ALA A 56 -15.10 -14.39 4.24
N ARG A 57 -15.37 -14.91 3.02
CA ARG A 57 -16.22 -16.08 2.80
C ARG A 57 -15.68 -17.37 3.40
N PHE A 58 -14.40 -17.39 3.75
CA PHE A 58 -13.72 -18.54 4.36
C PHE A 58 -13.55 -18.42 5.88
N LYS A 59 -14.00 -17.30 6.47
CA LYS A 59 -13.90 -17.04 7.92
C LYS A 59 -15.27 -17.26 8.55
N ARG A 60 -15.32 -18.02 9.64
CA ARG A 60 -16.58 -18.27 10.37
C ARG A 60 -16.94 -17.12 11.29
N ASP A 61 -15.94 -16.50 11.91
CA ASP A 61 -16.13 -15.38 12.83
C ASP A 61 -15.24 -14.20 12.46
N ALA A 62 -15.78 -12.99 12.64
CA ALA A 62 -15.05 -11.73 12.53
C ALA A 62 -13.82 -11.67 13.46
N PHE A 63 -13.72 -12.55 14.48
CA PHE A 63 -12.56 -12.64 15.36
C PHE A 63 -11.41 -13.48 14.78
N GLN A 64 -11.67 -14.37 13.81
CA GLN A 64 -10.60 -15.06 13.04
C GLN A 64 -9.92 -14.13 12.03
N VAL A 65 -10.44 -12.92 11.85
CA VAL A 65 -9.86 -11.86 11.00
C VAL A 65 -8.54 -11.32 11.58
N SER A 66 -8.38 -11.34 12.91
CA SER A 66 -7.10 -11.03 13.53
C SER A 66 -6.31 -12.32 13.69
N ALA A 67 -5.56 -12.68 12.65
CA ALA A 67 -4.48 -13.65 12.78
C ALA A 67 -3.16 -12.87 12.87
N PRO A 68 -2.68 -12.51 14.08
CA PRO A 68 -1.44 -11.75 14.26
C PRO A 68 -0.25 -12.38 13.52
N GLN A 69 -0.19 -13.71 13.52
CA GLN A 69 0.82 -14.47 12.79
C GLN A 69 0.78 -14.16 11.29
N ARG A 70 -0.40 -14.21 10.66
CA ARG A 70 -0.53 -13.92 9.22
C ARG A 70 -0.18 -12.47 8.90
N GLN A 71 -0.53 -11.52 9.78
CA GLN A 71 -0.17 -10.11 9.62
C GLN A 71 1.35 -9.93 9.66
N GLN A 72 2.03 -10.55 10.64
CA GLN A 72 3.49 -10.50 10.74
C GLN A 72 4.16 -11.11 9.51
N GLU A 73 3.66 -12.25 9.02
CA GLU A 73 4.16 -12.86 7.77
C GLU A 73 3.99 -11.95 6.54
N VAL A 74 2.93 -11.15 6.45
CA VAL A 74 2.81 -10.15 5.38
C VAL A 74 3.89 -9.09 5.53
N ILE A 75 4.08 -8.56 6.74
CA ILE A 75 5.08 -7.52 7.03
C ILE A 75 6.50 -8.00 6.70
N ASP A 76 6.87 -9.19 7.15
CA ASP A 76 8.21 -9.73 6.89
C ASP A 76 8.45 -9.92 5.38
N LYS A 77 7.45 -10.42 4.65
CA LYS A 77 7.54 -10.60 3.20
C LYS A 77 7.70 -9.28 2.44
N VAL A 78 6.96 -8.24 2.81
CA VAL A 78 7.02 -6.96 2.10
C VAL A 78 8.28 -6.18 2.44
N ARG A 79 8.82 -6.34 3.66
CA ARG A 79 10.14 -5.81 4.02
C ARG A 79 11.24 -6.44 3.17
N ALA A 80 11.25 -7.77 3.06
CA ALA A 80 12.22 -8.49 2.22
C ALA A 80 12.08 -8.10 0.73
N LEU A 81 10.85 -7.90 0.25
CA LEU A 81 10.62 -7.40 -1.11
C LEU A 81 11.14 -5.97 -1.29
N ALA A 82 10.93 -5.08 -0.31
CA ALA A 82 11.42 -3.71 -0.37
C ALA A 82 12.94 -3.67 -0.51
N GLU A 83 13.66 -4.46 0.29
CA GLU A 83 15.12 -4.58 0.21
C GLU A 83 15.58 -5.08 -1.17
N LYS A 84 14.90 -6.10 -1.71
CA LYS A 84 15.23 -6.66 -3.03
C LYS A 84 15.02 -5.67 -4.17
N GLU A 85 13.95 -4.88 -4.12
CA GLU A 85 13.56 -3.94 -5.17
C GLU A 85 14.20 -2.54 -4.99
N GLY A 86 15.05 -2.34 -3.98
CA GLY A 86 15.71 -1.06 -3.71
C GLY A 86 14.79 0.01 -3.13
N ALA A 87 13.64 -0.38 -2.56
CA ALA A 87 12.74 0.51 -1.85
C ALA A 87 13.18 0.69 -0.39
N TYR A 88 12.66 1.73 0.27
CA TYR A 88 12.87 1.99 1.69
C TYR A 88 12.02 1.04 2.56
N PRO A 89 12.60 0.03 3.25
CA PRO A 89 11.82 -0.99 3.94
C PRO A 89 10.92 -0.43 5.04
N GLU A 90 11.33 0.63 5.71
CA GLU A 90 10.55 1.34 6.73
C GLU A 90 9.30 2.03 6.17
N VAL A 91 9.40 2.59 4.96
CA VAL A 91 8.26 3.22 4.27
C VAL A 91 7.27 2.15 3.83
N VAL A 92 7.77 1.06 3.25
CA VAL A 92 6.93 -0.06 2.80
C VAL A 92 6.21 -0.72 3.98
N GLU A 93 6.92 -0.99 5.08
CA GLU A 93 6.30 -1.54 6.28
C GLU A 93 5.19 -0.63 6.83
N ALA A 94 5.46 0.67 6.99
CA ALA A 94 4.48 1.61 7.53
C ALA A 94 3.21 1.65 6.66
N ALA A 95 3.38 1.68 5.34
CA ALA A 95 2.27 1.61 4.39
C ALA A 95 1.47 0.30 4.54
N TYR A 96 2.14 -0.84 4.63
CA TYR A 96 1.47 -2.14 4.77
C TYR A 96 0.75 -2.31 6.11
N ARG A 97 1.28 -1.76 7.21
CA ARG A 97 0.58 -1.74 8.50
C ARG A 97 -0.73 -0.96 8.42
N ALA A 98 -0.70 0.21 7.79
CA ALA A 98 -1.90 1.01 7.57
C ALA A 98 -2.91 0.29 6.65
N LEU A 99 -2.43 -0.33 5.56
CA LEU A 99 -3.27 -1.12 4.66
C LEU A 99 -3.95 -2.29 5.39
N ILE A 100 -3.19 -3.07 6.17
CA ILE A 100 -3.72 -4.20 6.94
C ILE A 100 -4.81 -3.72 7.89
N ALA A 101 -4.56 -2.65 8.66
CA ALA A 101 -5.54 -2.09 9.58
C ALA A 101 -6.82 -1.62 8.85
N GLY A 102 -6.67 -0.91 7.72
CA GLY A 102 -7.79 -0.45 6.92
C GLY A 102 -8.63 -1.60 6.34
N PHE A 103 -7.99 -2.66 5.88
CA PHE A 103 -8.66 -3.85 5.36
C PHE A 103 -9.40 -4.64 6.43
N ILE A 104 -8.83 -4.79 7.63
CA ILE A 104 -9.50 -5.41 8.77
C ILE A 104 -10.78 -4.62 9.12
N ALA A 105 -10.67 -3.29 9.23
CA ALA A 105 -11.82 -2.44 9.52
C ALA A 105 -12.91 -2.51 8.43
N ARG A 106 -12.52 -2.67 7.16
CA ARG A 106 -13.47 -2.88 6.06
C ARG A 106 -14.13 -4.25 6.13
N GLU A 107 -13.34 -5.30 6.36
CA GLU A 107 -13.83 -6.68 6.45
C GLU A 107 -14.85 -6.86 7.57
N GLN A 108 -14.65 -6.20 8.72
CA GLN A 108 -15.62 -6.19 9.82
C GLN A 108 -16.99 -5.63 9.40
N ARG A 109 -17.02 -4.61 8.52
CA ARG A 109 -18.28 -4.09 7.96
C ARG A 109 -18.89 -5.03 6.95
N ASP A 110 -18.08 -5.63 6.08
CA ASP A 110 -18.58 -6.56 5.06
C ASP A 110 -19.22 -7.80 5.71
N HIS A 111 -18.67 -8.32 6.83
CA HIS A 111 -19.24 -9.46 7.58
C HIS A 111 -20.65 -9.19 8.14
N GLN A 112 -20.99 -7.94 8.51
CA GLN A 112 -22.32 -7.61 9.04
C GLN A 112 -23.44 -7.84 8.01
N GLY A 113 -23.11 -7.87 6.72
CA GLY A 113 -24.04 -8.15 5.64
C GLY A 113 -23.95 -9.57 5.07
N MET A 114 -23.16 -10.45 5.68
CA MET A 114 -23.02 -11.85 5.25
C MET A 114 -24.05 -12.74 5.94
N VAL A 115 -24.48 -13.79 5.23
CA VAL A 115 -25.32 -14.87 5.75
C VAL A 115 -24.57 -16.18 5.62
N ASP A 116 -24.84 -17.12 6.53
CA ASP A 116 -24.28 -18.46 6.44
C ASP A 116 -24.74 -19.14 5.15
N VAL A 117 -23.82 -19.85 4.50
CA VAL A 117 -24.20 -20.75 3.41
C VAL A 117 -24.96 -21.91 4.04
N GLU A 118 -26.23 -22.10 3.67
CA GLU A 118 -27.03 -23.25 4.13
C GLU A 118 -26.21 -24.52 3.96
N ALA A 119 -26.07 -25.30 5.05
CA ALA A 119 -25.44 -26.61 4.99
C ALA A 119 -26.24 -27.45 4.00
N LYS A 120 -25.64 -27.76 2.84
CA LYS A 120 -26.24 -28.64 1.85
C LYS A 120 -26.57 -29.99 2.54
N PRO A 121 -27.79 -30.53 2.39
CA PRO A 121 -28.21 -31.75 3.08
C PRO A 121 -27.34 -32.95 2.75
#